data_AF-A0A933P252-F1
#
_entry.id   AF-A0A933P252-F1
#
_cell.length_a   1.000
_cell.length_b   1.000
_cell.length_c   1.000
_cell.angle_alpha   90.00
_cell.angle_beta   90.00
_cell.angle_gamma   90.00
#
_symmetry.space_group_name_H-M   'P 1'
#
loop_
_entity.id
_entity.type
_entity.pdbx_description
1 polymer ?
#
loop_
_entity_poly.entity_id
_entity_poly.type
_entity_poly.pdbx_seq_one_letter_code
_entity_poly.pdbx_strand_id
1 'polypeptide(L)'
;MLLAELQVWHTRPVTPTRRVALGHLVLPTDPTPGLGGVLLAAVVAAYLPSVPDDQWPDISRLIDQITRGERIVQPRLQHRYQVDRHGLAVSVHQMVGDADHVEFDLHSMGRPLAQVLGAVYALERFNPEIRRQVAPVLHRAMRWRGAIGPSFVADITGVSRVDLVGVTDPRAWALDLLGFPMGTAKVSKKDVMNRFRSRLREAHPDHGGETADAGAAIERLGEARRILLEQLT
;
A
#
# COMPACT_ATOMS: atom_id res chain seq x y z
N MET A 1 -6.42 -11.75 -9.54
CA MET A 1 -5.87 -10.79 -10.53
C MET A 1 -4.61 -10.14 -9.94
N LEU A 2 -3.63 -9.77 -10.76
CA LEU A 2 -2.46 -9.01 -10.29
C LEU A 2 -2.88 -7.58 -9.97
N LEU A 3 -2.59 -7.11 -8.75
CA LEU A 3 -2.94 -5.77 -8.27
C LEU A 3 -1.71 -4.86 -8.19
N ALA A 4 -0.58 -5.40 -7.71
CA ALA A 4 0.70 -4.72 -7.69
C ALA A 4 1.85 -5.72 -7.76
N GLU A 5 3.00 -5.31 -8.30
CA GLU A 5 4.22 -6.10 -8.39
C GLU A 5 5.47 -5.24 -8.14
N LEU A 6 6.41 -5.80 -7.37
CA LEU A 6 7.75 -5.30 -7.16
C LEU A 6 8.75 -6.42 -7.45
N GLN A 7 9.58 -6.23 -8.47
CA GLN A 7 10.75 -7.08 -8.68
C GLN A 7 12.01 -6.44 -8.10
N VAL A 8 12.71 -7.20 -7.25
CA VAL A 8 13.99 -6.82 -6.66
C VAL A 8 15.06 -7.77 -7.18
N TRP A 9 16.01 -7.21 -7.92
CA TRP A 9 17.21 -7.91 -8.34
C TRP A 9 18.30 -7.72 -7.30
N HIS A 10 18.92 -8.79 -6.84
CA HIS A 10 19.91 -8.73 -5.77
C HIS A 10 21.06 -9.71 -6.02
N THR A 11 22.18 -9.45 -5.36
CA THR A 11 23.30 -10.39 -5.36
C THR A 11 22.84 -11.75 -4.81
N ARG A 12 23.35 -12.84 -5.43
CA ARG A 12 23.21 -14.20 -4.93
C ARG A 12 23.89 -14.34 -3.54
N PRO A 13 23.38 -15.19 -2.63
CA PRO A 13 23.85 -15.24 -1.23
C PRO A 13 25.36 -15.39 -1.01
N VAL A 14 26.07 -16.05 -1.93
CA VAL A 14 27.47 -16.49 -1.79
C VAL A 14 28.50 -15.45 -2.27
N THR A 15 28.08 -14.38 -2.96
CA THR A 15 29.00 -13.38 -3.51
C THR A 15 29.24 -12.23 -2.52
N PRO A 16 30.50 -11.76 -2.33
CA PRO A 16 30.81 -10.71 -1.36
C PRO A 16 30.22 -9.34 -1.73
N THR A 17 30.13 -9.02 -3.02
CA THR A 17 29.59 -7.74 -3.50
C THR A 17 28.08 -7.69 -3.37
N ARG A 18 27.54 -6.81 -2.51
CA ARG A 18 26.09 -6.67 -2.33
C ARG A 18 25.54 -5.59 -3.27
N ARG A 19 24.69 -6.01 -4.20
CA ARG A 19 24.09 -5.20 -5.26
C ARG A 19 22.59 -5.34 -5.19
N VAL A 20 21.88 -4.23 -5.45
CA VAL A 20 20.42 -4.18 -5.56
C VAL A 20 20.07 -3.41 -6.83
N ALA A 21 19.10 -3.90 -7.59
CA ALA A 21 18.52 -3.22 -8.74
C ALA A 21 17.01 -3.44 -8.75
N LEU A 22 16.24 -2.51 -9.31
CA LEU A 22 14.80 -2.71 -9.51
C LEU A 22 14.55 -3.40 -10.85
N GLY A 23 13.57 -4.29 -10.87
CA GLY A 23 13.10 -5.02 -12.04
C GLY A 23 11.85 -4.39 -12.66
N HIS A 24 10.89 -5.23 -13.05
CA HIS A 24 9.54 -4.81 -13.38
C HIS A 24 8.82 -4.24 -12.15
N LEU A 25 8.01 -3.20 -12.36
CA LEU A 25 7.26 -2.50 -11.32
C LEU A 25 5.84 -2.24 -11.81
N VAL A 26 4.85 -2.71 -11.06
CA VAL A 26 3.44 -2.36 -11.22
C VAL A 26 2.98 -1.83 -9.87
N LEU A 27 3.01 -0.51 -9.70
CA LEU A 27 2.80 0.13 -8.40
C LEU A 27 1.74 1.23 -8.54
N PRO A 28 0.44 0.88 -8.61
CA PRO A 28 -0.63 1.87 -8.68
C PRO A 28 -0.75 2.63 -7.34
N THR A 29 -0.94 3.94 -7.41
CA THR A 29 -0.81 4.85 -6.26
C THR A 29 -2.07 5.67 -5.99
N ASP A 30 -3.17 5.42 -6.71
CA ASP A 30 -4.41 6.21 -6.64
C ASP A 30 -5.61 5.32 -6.25
N PRO A 31 -6.42 5.74 -5.24
CA PRO A 31 -6.09 6.73 -4.21
C PRO A 31 -4.83 6.35 -3.42
N THR A 32 -4.08 7.36 -2.99
CA THR A 32 -2.86 7.16 -2.20
C THR A 32 -3.19 6.58 -0.82
N PRO A 33 -2.38 5.62 -0.30
CA PRO A 33 -1.07 5.16 -0.80
C PRO A 33 -1.10 4.25 -2.03
N GLY A 34 -2.29 3.82 -2.44
CA GLY A 34 -2.55 2.86 -3.49
C GLY A 34 -2.00 1.48 -3.19
N LEU A 35 -2.37 0.51 -4.03
CA LEU A 35 -1.95 -0.89 -3.86
C LEU A 35 -0.42 -1.02 -3.99
N GLY A 36 0.21 -0.15 -4.78
CA GLY A 36 1.66 -0.03 -4.87
C GLY A 36 2.30 0.37 -3.54
N GLY A 37 1.81 1.43 -2.88
CA GLY A 37 2.32 1.85 -1.57
C GLY A 37 2.10 0.78 -0.49
N VAL A 38 0.95 0.10 -0.54
CA VAL A 38 0.64 -1.03 0.36
C VAL A 38 1.59 -2.21 0.14
N LEU A 39 1.90 -2.57 -1.11
CA LEU A 39 2.86 -3.62 -1.42
C LEU A 39 4.28 -3.26 -0.93
N LEU A 40 4.74 -2.01 -1.15
CA LEU A 40 6.04 -1.57 -0.63
C LEU A 40 6.09 -1.67 0.89
N ALA A 41 5.03 -1.26 1.58
CA ALA A 41 4.89 -1.41 3.02
C ALA A 41 4.91 -2.89 3.45
N ALA A 42 4.21 -3.77 2.74
CA ALA A 42 4.16 -5.21 3.04
C ALA A 42 5.56 -5.83 2.98
N VAL A 43 6.35 -5.50 1.96
CA VAL A 43 7.74 -5.96 1.82
C VAL A 43 8.60 -5.45 2.97
N VAL A 44 8.46 -4.18 3.37
CA VAL A 44 9.18 -3.65 4.54
C VAL A 44 8.79 -4.42 5.80
N ALA A 45 7.49 -4.55 6.10
CA ALA A 45 7.00 -5.22 7.30
C ALA A 45 7.38 -6.71 7.36
N ALA A 46 7.38 -7.40 6.22
CA ALA A 46 7.71 -8.83 6.14
C ALA A 46 9.20 -9.11 6.39
N TYR A 47 10.10 -8.28 5.83
CA TYR A 47 11.53 -8.58 5.82
C TYR A 47 12.34 -7.78 6.82
N LEU A 48 11.88 -6.61 7.29
CA LEU A 48 12.60 -5.79 8.27
C LEU A 48 12.88 -6.53 9.59
N PRO A 49 11.98 -7.36 10.16
CA PRO A 49 12.26 -8.11 11.38
C PRO A 49 13.47 -9.07 11.28
N SER A 50 13.88 -9.43 10.05
CA SER A 50 15.07 -10.25 9.79
C SER A 50 16.32 -9.44 9.42
N VAL A 51 16.24 -8.10 9.50
CA VAL A 51 17.36 -7.19 9.33
C VAL A 51 17.88 -6.80 10.73
N PRO A 52 19.21 -6.78 10.96
CA PRO A 52 19.77 -6.33 12.23
C PRO A 52 19.24 -4.95 12.67
N ASP A 53 18.77 -4.87 13.92
CA ASP A 53 18.07 -3.72 14.48
C ASP A 53 18.90 -2.42 14.48
N ASP A 54 20.23 -2.53 14.54
CA ASP A 54 21.17 -1.41 14.43
C ASP A 54 21.10 -0.69 13.08
N GLN A 55 20.60 -1.36 12.04
CA GLN A 55 20.42 -0.79 10.69
C GLN A 55 19.06 -0.11 10.49
N TRP A 56 18.09 -0.30 11.39
CA TRP A 56 16.74 0.26 11.24
C TRP A 56 16.74 1.80 11.22
N PRO A 57 17.50 2.51 12.07
CA PRO A 57 17.58 3.98 11.99
C PRO A 57 18.11 4.47 10.64
N ASP A 58 19.04 3.75 10.02
CA ASP A 58 19.62 4.10 8.73
C ASP A 58 18.66 3.84 7.56
N ILE A 59 17.80 2.82 7.68
CA ILE A 59 16.69 2.55 6.75
C ILE A 59 15.63 3.65 6.85
N SER A 60 15.23 4.00 8.08
CA SER A 60 14.30 5.10 8.36
C SER A 60 14.82 6.42 7.76
N ARG A 61 16.11 6.73 7.98
CA ARG A 61 16.75 7.90 7.37
C ARG A 61 16.74 7.81 5.84
N LEU A 62 17.02 6.65 5.25
CA LEU A 62 17.01 6.49 3.79
C LEU A 62 15.62 6.78 3.18
N ILE A 63 14.53 6.33 3.83
CA ILE A 63 13.15 6.65 3.42
C ILE A 63 12.98 8.17 3.36
N ASP A 64 13.39 8.88 4.41
CA ASP A 64 13.26 10.34 4.48
C ASP A 64 14.08 11.06 3.40
N GLN A 65 15.31 10.59 3.16
CA GLN A 65 16.18 11.16 2.12
C GLN A 65 15.57 11.01 0.72
N ILE A 66 15.05 9.82 0.39
CA ILE A 66 14.37 9.57 -0.90
C ILE A 66 13.09 10.40 -1.03
N THR A 67 12.35 10.54 0.08
CA THR A 67 11.13 11.34 0.14
C THR A 67 11.40 12.81 -0.15
N ARG A 68 12.50 13.35 0.37
CA ARG A 68 12.97 14.71 0.09
C ARG A 68 13.65 14.87 -1.28
N GLY A 69 13.84 13.78 -2.03
CA GLY A 69 14.53 13.79 -3.32
C GLY A 69 16.02 14.07 -3.21
N GLU A 70 16.63 13.74 -2.06
CA GLU A 70 18.07 13.88 -1.87
C GLU A 70 18.85 12.89 -2.74
N ARG A 71 20.06 13.30 -3.15
CA ARG A 71 21.00 12.39 -3.80
C ARG A 71 21.52 11.37 -2.79
N ILE A 72 21.24 10.09 -3.01
CA ILE A 72 21.73 9.00 -2.15
C ILE A 72 23.15 8.60 -2.55
N VAL A 73 24.12 8.82 -1.65
CA VAL A 73 25.50 8.34 -1.82
C VAL A 73 25.53 6.82 -1.75
N GLN A 74 26.24 6.19 -2.69
CA GLN A 74 26.37 4.73 -2.80
C GLN A 74 27.81 4.30 -2.47
N PRO A 75 28.02 3.14 -1.83
CA PRO A 75 27.01 2.18 -1.37
C PRO A 75 26.26 2.68 -0.12
N ARG A 76 25.00 2.26 0.04
CA ARG A 76 24.15 2.57 1.20
C ARG A 76 23.78 1.29 1.92
N LEU A 77 23.88 1.26 3.26
CA LEU A 77 23.61 0.05 4.05
C LEU A 77 24.37 -1.18 3.52
N GLN A 78 25.64 -0.96 3.15
CA GLN A 78 26.54 -1.96 2.54
C GLN A 78 26.08 -2.52 1.17
N HIS A 79 25.01 -2.00 0.58
CA HIS A 79 24.50 -2.40 -0.74
C HIS A 79 24.69 -1.28 -1.76
N ARG A 80 25.10 -1.65 -2.98
CA ARG A 80 25.16 -0.74 -4.11
C ARG A 80 23.87 -0.83 -4.91
N TYR A 81 23.12 0.28 -4.99
CA TYR A 81 22.01 0.40 -5.93
C TYR A 81 22.52 0.64 -7.36
N GLN A 82 21.99 -0.10 -8.34
CA GLN A 82 22.44 -0.03 -9.73
C GLN A 82 21.33 -0.35 -10.73
N VAL A 83 21.59 -0.10 -12.02
CA VAL A 83 20.66 -0.43 -13.12
C VAL A 83 20.97 -1.79 -13.73
N ASP A 84 22.25 -2.16 -13.83
CA ASP A 84 22.66 -3.46 -14.38
C ASP A 84 22.17 -4.62 -13.50
N ARG A 85 21.64 -5.65 -14.16
CA ARG A 85 21.07 -6.85 -13.54
C ARG A 85 21.87 -8.12 -13.85
N HIS A 86 22.94 -8.02 -14.64
CA HIS A 86 23.71 -9.18 -15.04
C HIS A 86 24.29 -9.94 -13.84
N GLY A 87 24.04 -11.26 -13.81
CA GLY A 87 24.46 -12.14 -12.73
C GLY A 87 23.71 -11.96 -11.39
N LEU A 88 22.68 -11.11 -11.32
CA LEU A 88 21.82 -11.01 -10.14
C LEU A 88 20.75 -12.11 -10.15
N ALA A 89 20.24 -12.43 -8.95
CA ALA A 89 19.01 -13.20 -8.78
C ALA A 89 17.84 -12.23 -8.66
N VAL A 90 16.62 -12.72 -8.88
CA VAL A 90 15.39 -11.93 -8.78
C VAL A 90 14.51 -12.48 -7.66
N SER A 91 13.94 -11.57 -6.88
CA SER A 91 12.84 -11.80 -5.95
C SER A 91 11.64 -11.01 -6.48
N VAL A 92 10.46 -11.63 -6.46
CA VAL A 92 9.22 -11.04 -6.96
C VAL A 92 8.24 -10.99 -5.81
N HIS A 93 7.72 -9.79 -5.55
CA HIS A 93 6.73 -9.55 -4.53
C HIS A 93 5.46 -9.08 -5.22
N GLN A 94 4.36 -9.76 -4.98
CA GLN A 94 3.09 -9.47 -5.61
C GLN A 94 2.00 -9.25 -4.56
N MET A 95 1.08 -8.38 -4.93
CA MET A 95 -0.22 -8.27 -4.33
C MET A 95 -1.21 -8.78 -5.37
N VAL A 96 -1.93 -9.83 -5.02
CA VAL A 96 -2.94 -10.44 -5.88
C VAL A 96 -4.28 -10.38 -5.19
N GLY A 97 -5.35 -10.29 -5.95
CA GLY A 97 -6.67 -10.26 -5.37
C GLY A 97 -7.81 -10.23 -6.37
N ASP A 98 -9.01 -10.26 -5.83
CA ASP A 98 -10.28 -10.10 -6.51
C ASP A 98 -11.14 -9.05 -5.79
N ALA A 99 -12.45 -9.03 -6.03
CA ALA A 99 -13.42 -8.10 -5.47
C ALA A 99 -13.39 -8.02 -3.93
N ASP A 100 -13.13 -9.15 -3.26
CA ASP A 100 -13.36 -9.31 -1.82
C ASP A 100 -12.09 -9.66 -1.04
N HIS A 101 -11.04 -10.10 -1.75
CA HIS A 101 -9.84 -10.65 -1.13
C HIS A 101 -8.56 -10.09 -1.73
N VAL A 102 -7.65 -9.67 -0.85
CA VAL A 102 -6.26 -9.32 -1.16
C VAL A 102 -5.33 -10.29 -0.45
N GLU A 103 -4.41 -10.87 -1.21
CA GLU A 103 -3.32 -11.74 -0.75
C GLU A 103 -1.97 -11.13 -1.14
N PHE A 104 -0.96 -11.44 -0.35
CA PHE A 104 0.43 -11.07 -0.61
C PHE A 104 1.24 -12.33 -0.89
N ASP A 105 1.84 -12.39 -2.07
CA ASP A 105 2.86 -13.39 -2.41
C ASP A 105 4.23 -12.71 -2.35
N LEU A 106 4.91 -12.86 -1.21
CA LEU A 106 6.20 -12.24 -0.94
C LEU A 106 7.30 -13.30 -1.06
N HIS A 107 7.86 -13.43 -2.27
CA HIS A 107 8.87 -14.43 -2.56
C HIS A 107 10.27 -13.81 -2.59
N SER A 108 11.13 -14.19 -1.63
CA SER A 108 12.52 -13.75 -1.56
C SER A 108 13.49 -14.91 -1.73
N MET A 109 14.41 -14.75 -2.67
CA MET A 109 15.60 -15.61 -2.87
C MET A 109 16.88 -14.95 -2.32
N GLY A 110 16.74 -13.81 -1.66
CA GLY A 110 17.83 -12.91 -1.27
C GLY A 110 17.87 -12.56 0.21
N ARG A 111 18.84 -11.71 0.57
CA ARG A 111 18.96 -11.18 1.94
C ARG A 111 17.75 -10.30 2.26
N PRO A 112 17.18 -10.34 3.49
CA PRO A 112 16.05 -9.51 3.88
C PRO A 112 16.27 -8.02 3.62
N LEU A 113 17.47 -7.51 3.96
CA LEU A 113 17.83 -6.11 3.71
C LEU A 113 17.80 -5.73 2.23
N ALA A 114 18.10 -6.65 1.31
CA ALA A 114 18.02 -6.35 -0.12
C ALA A 114 16.56 -6.13 -0.55
N GLN A 115 15.60 -6.86 0.03
CA GLN A 115 14.17 -6.69 -0.24
C GLN A 115 13.66 -5.36 0.32
N VAL A 116 14.02 -5.04 1.56
CA VAL A 116 13.70 -3.76 2.19
C VAL A 116 14.27 -2.59 1.38
N LEU A 117 15.54 -2.66 0.97
CA LEU A 117 16.15 -1.65 0.11
C LEU A 117 15.47 -1.56 -1.25
N GLY A 118 15.07 -2.69 -1.85
CA GLY A 118 14.30 -2.73 -3.08
C GLY A 118 12.98 -1.94 -2.95
N ALA A 119 12.22 -2.18 -1.87
CA ALA A 119 10.99 -1.43 -1.62
C ALA A 119 11.25 0.08 -1.40
N VAL A 120 12.29 0.41 -0.62
CA VAL A 120 12.66 1.81 -0.33
C VAL A 120 13.15 2.54 -1.59
N TYR A 121 13.94 1.92 -2.46
CA TYR A 121 14.35 2.52 -3.74
C TYR A 121 13.21 2.58 -4.76
N ALA A 122 12.20 1.70 -4.67
CA ALA A 122 11.01 1.80 -5.51
C ALA A 122 10.20 3.07 -5.23
N LEU A 123 10.22 3.58 -3.99
CA LEU A 123 9.63 4.88 -3.63
C LEU A 123 10.17 6.03 -4.50
N GLU A 124 11.45 5.98 -4.88
CA GLU A 124 12.08 6.98 -5.76
C GLU A 124 11.45 7.03 -7.15
N ARG A 125 10.70 6.00 -7.57
CA ARG A 125 9.99 5.97 -8.86
C ARG A 125 8.69 6.77 -8.86
N PHE A 126 8.16 7.10 -7.69
CA PHE A 126 6.98 7.94 -7.59
C PHE A 126 7.33 9.42 -7.76
N ASN A 127 6.32 10.22 -8.11
CA ASN A 127 6.48 11.67 -8.09
C ASN A 127 6.63 12.19 -6.64
N PRO A 128 7.18 13.40 -6.43
CA PRO A 128 7.47 13.90 -5.08
C PRO A 128 6.26 13.98 -4.14
N GLU A 129 5.05 14.23 -4.66
CA GLU A 129 3.85 14.31 -3.85
C GLU A 129 3.45 12.94 -3.31
N ILE A 130 3.38 11.94 -4.18
CA ILE A 130 3.09 10.56 -3.79
C ILE A 130 4.16 10.03 -2.82
N ARG A 131 5.44 10.38 -3.02
CA ARG A 131 6.50 10.00 -2.08
C ARG A 131 6.21 10.47 -0.66
N ARG A 132 5.79 11.74 -0.50
CA ARG A 132 5.45 12.33 0.80
C ARG A 132 4.29 11.61 1.47
N GLN A 133 3.36 11.08 0.69
CA GLN A 133 2.18 10.41 1.23
C GLN A 133 2.43 8.90 1.50
N VAL A 134 3.31 8.24 0.74
CA VAL A 134 3.68 6.82 0.95
C VAL A 134 4.77 6.66 2.03
N ALA A 135 5.64 7.64 2.24
CA ALA A 135 6.70 7.54 3.25
C ALA A 135 6.20 7.30 4.69
N PRO A 136 5.14 7.98 5.18
CA PRO A 136 4.54 7.67 6.48
C PRO A 136 4.03 6.23 6.59
N VAL A 137 3.52 5.67 5.49
CA VAL A 137 3.08 4.28 5.38
C VAL A 137 4.25 3.32 5.54
N LEU A 138 5.40 3.58 4.90
CA LEU A 138 6.60 2.78 5.12
C LEU A 138 7.11 2.85 6.56
N HIS A 139 7.12 4.04 7.18
CA HIS A 139 7.50 4.19 8.59
C HIS A 139 6.53 3.47 9.54
N ARG A 140 5.24 3.41 9.22
CA ARG A 140 4.25 2.61 9.97
C ARG A 140 4.56 1.12 9.84
N ALA A 141 4.83 0.66 8.61
CA ALA A 141 5.20 -0.73 8.34
C ALA A 141 6.47 -1.20 9.07
N MET A 142 7.45 -0.31 9.29
CA MET A 142 8.64 -0.63 10.10
C MET A 142 8.30 -1.01 11.55
N ARG A 143 7.14 -0.60 12.06
CA ARG A 143 6.67 -0.88 13.43
C ARG A 143 5.66 -2.04 13.47
N TRP A 144 5.27 -2.57 12.32
CA TRP A 144 4.27 -3.64 12.24
C TRP A 144 4.74 -4.89 12.96
N ARG A 145 3.80 -5.53 13.66
CA ARG A 145 4.00 -6.81 14.34
C ARG A 145 2.86 -7.74 13.96
N GLY A 146 3.20 -8.93 13.47
CA GLY A 146 2.23 -9.96 13.10
C GLY A 146 2.28 -10.33 11.62
N ALA A 147 1.32 -11.15 11.19
CA ALA A 147 1.25 -11.63 9.81
C ALA A 147 0.90 -10.50 8.84
N ILE A 148 1.39 -10.60 7.60
CA ILE A 148 0.97 -9.74 6.49
C ILE A 148 -0.35 -10.28 5.97
N GLY A 149 -1.41 -9.49 6.10
CA GLY A 149 -2.77 -9.91 5.78
C GLY A 149 -3.79 -8.79 6.04
N PRO A 150 -5.06 -9.12 6.30
CA PRO A 150 -6.12 -8.12 6.42
C PRO A 150 -5.90 -7.06 7.50
N SER A 151 -5.38 -7.45 8.67
CA SER A 151 -5.09 -6.53 9.76
C SER A 151 -3.94 -5.57 9.42
N PHE A 152 -2.93 -6.06 8.70
CA PHE A 152 -1.84 -5.22 8.19
C PHE A 152 -2.36 -4.17 7.20
N VAL A 153 -3.20 -4.60 6.26
CA VAL A 153 -3.83 -3.71 5.28
C VAL A 153 -4.63 -2.61 5.99
N ALA A 154 -5.44 -3.00 6.98
CA ALA A 154 -6.25 -2.07 7.75
C ALA A 154 -5.40 -1.07 8.54
N ASP A 155 -4.34 -1.53 9.21
CA ASP A 155 -3.42 -0.67 9.95
C ASP A 155 -2.70 0.31 9.03
N ILE A 156 -2.22 -0.13 7.88
CA ILE A 156 -1.42 0.71 6.97
C ILE A 156 -2.25 1.76 6.26
N THR A 157 -3.45 1.39 5.80
CA THR A 157 -4.29 2.29 5.02
C THR A 157 -5.27 3.10 5.87
N GLY A 158 -5.49 2.70 7.14
CA GLY A 158 -6.59 3.23 7.96
C GLY A 158 -7.97 2.77 7.45
N VAL A 159 -7.98 1.83 6.52
CA VAL A 159 -9.12 1.47 5.67
C VAL A 159 -9.25 -0.07 5.71
N SER A 160 -10.45 -0.58 6.03
CA SER A 160 -10.63 -2.02 6.29
C SER A 160 -10.45 -2.86 5.02
N ARG A 161 -10.27 -4.19 5.14
CA ARG A 161 -10.04 -5.13 4.02
C ARG A 161 -11.00 -4.93 2.83
N VAL A 162 -12.27 -4.63 3.11
CA VAL A 162 -13.36 -4.48 2.13
C VAL A 162 -13.18 -3.24 1.24
N ASP A 163 -12.42 -2.26 1.71
CA ASP A 163 -12.31 -0.95 1.07
C ASP A 163 -11.07 -0.86 0.14
N LEU A 164 -10.12 -1.80 0.25
CA LEU A 164 -8.88 -1.77 -0.51
C LEU A 164 -9.06 -2.15 -1.98
N VAL A 165 -10.04 -3.00 -2.29
CA VAL A 165 -10.36 -3.37 -3.67
C VAL A 165 -11.14 -2.26 -4.38
N GLY A 166 -11.86 -1.44 -3.59
CA GLY A 166 -12.51 -0.22 -4.05
C GLY A 166 -11.58 0.84 -4.63
N VAL A 167 -10.27 0.69 -4.42
CA VAL A 167 -9.21 1.51 -5.02
C VAL A 167 -9.11 1.28 -6.54
N THR A 168 -9.53 0.11 -7.06
CA THR A 168 -9.46 -0.19 -8.50
C THR A 168 -10.64 0.36 -9.31
N ASP A 169 -11.80 0.54 -8.69
CA ASP A 169 -12.95 1.29 -9.22
C ASP A 169 -13.64 2.06 -8.07
N PRO A 170 -13.20 3.31 -7.81
CA PRO A 170 -13.73 4.14 -6.73
C PRO A 170 -15.24 4.35 -6.80
N ARG A 171 -15.81 4.31 -8.01
CA ARG A 171 -17.24 4.46 -8.23
C ARG A 171 -17.99 3.19 -7.83
N ALA A 172 -17.52 2.02 -8.27
CA ALA A 172 -18.15 0.75 -7.92
C ALA A 172 -18.17 0.53 -6.41
N TRP A 173 -17.07 0.85 -5.72
CA TRP A 173 -17.00 0.83 -4.26
C TRP A 173 -18.01 1.79 -3.61
N ALA A 174 -18.07 3.03 -4.07
CA ALA A 174 -18.98 4.01 -3.50
C ALA A 174 -20.46 3.63 -3.72
N LEU A 175 -20.78 3.00 -4.85
CA LEU A 175 -22.10 2.43 -5.13
C LEU A 175 -22.43 1.30 -4.17
N ASP A 176 -21.52 0.34 -4.01
CA ASP A 176 -21.71 -0.82 -3.12
C ASP A 176 -21.85 -0.41 -1.65
N LEU A 177 -20.97 0.47 -1.16
CA LEU A 177 -20.99 0.93 0.23
C LEU A 177 -22.29 1.69 0.56
N LEU A 178 -22.79 2.50 -0.37
CA LEU A 178 -24.10 3.16 -0.20
C LEU A 178 -25.29 2.21 -0.49
N GLY A 179 -25.04 0.97 -0.90
CA GLY A 179 -26.05 -0.08 -1.12
C GLY A 179 -26.81 0.04 -2.43
N PHE A 180 -26.22 0.66 -3.46
CA PHE A 180 -26.80 0.65 -4.80
C PHE A 180 -26.73 -0.74 -5.44
N PRO A 181 -27.70 -1.11 -6.29
CA PRO A 181 -27.65 -2.36 -7.03
C PRO A 181 -26.40 -2.45 -7.92
N MET A 182 -25.83 -3.66 -8.04
CA MET A 182 -24.79 -3.97 -9.01
C MET A 182 -25.21 -3.53 -10.43
N GLY A 183 -24.29 -2.89 -11.17
CA GLY A 183 -24.56 -2.39 -12.52
C GLY A 183 -25.28 -1.05 -12.59
N THR A 184 -25.41 -0.31 -11.48
CA THR A 184 -26.02 1.03 -11.49
C THR A 184 -25.23 2.03 -12.36
N ALA A 185 -25.77 2.30 -13.56
CA ALA A 185 -25.11 3.15 -14.55
C ALA A 185 -25.28 4.67 -14.30
N LYS A 186 -26.36 5.10 -13.64
CA LYS A 186 -26.62 6.50 -13.31
C LYS A 186 -27.17 6.60 -11.89
N VAL A 187 -26.69 7.58 -11.15
CA VAL A 187 -27.21 7.98 -9.83
C VAL A 187 -27.55 9.46 -9.87
N SER A 188 -28.53 9.89 -9.07
CA SER A 188 -28.78 11.32 -8.87
C SER A 188 -28.22 11.78 -7.53
N LYS A 189 -27.96 13.10 -7.40
CA LYS A 189 -27.59 13.72 -6.12
C LYS A 189 -28.60 13.38 -5.01
N LYS A 190 -29.89 13.31 -5.36
CA LYS A 190 -30.96 12.94 -4.41
C LYS A 190 -30.80 11.51 -3.91
N ASP A 191 -30.50 10.56 -4.79
CA ASP A 191 -30.35 9.14 -4.43
C ASP A 191 -29.13 8.92 -3.54
N VAL A 192 -27.99 9.51 -3.91
CA VAL A 192 -26.74 9.45 -3.13
C VAL A 192 -26.98 9.96 -1.71
N MET A 193 -27.60 11.14 -1.58
CA MET A 193 -27.87 11.74 -0.27
C MET A 193 -28.89 10.94 0.56
N ASN A 194 -29.90 10.34 -0.07
CA ASN A 194 -30.88 9.51 0.63
C ASN A 194 -30.25 8.24 1.20
N ARG A 195 -29.46 7.52 0.38
CA ARG A 195 -28.76 6.31 0.82
C ARG A 195 -27.71 6.60 1.88
N PHE A 196 -26.92 7.67 1.69
CA PHE A 196 -25.98 8.15 2.70
C PHE A 196 -26.66 8.38 4.06
N ARG A 197 -27.81 9.07 4.11
CA ARG A 197 -28.54 9.29 5.37
C ARG A 197 -29.12 8.02 5.98
N SER A 198 -29.43 6.99 5.18
CA SER A 198 -29.87 5.69 5.72
C SER A 198 -28.70 4.98 6.38
N ARG A 199 -27.61 4.79 5.63
CA ARG A 199 -26.40 4.12 6.12
C ARG A 199 -25.77 4.83 7.31
N LEU A 200 -25.77 6.17 7.31
CA LEU A 200 -25.25 6.95 8.41
C LEU A 200 -26.05 6.73 9.70
N ARG A 201 -27.38 6.60 9.61
CA ARG A 201 -28.22 6.26 10.76
C ARG A 201 -27.94 4.83 11.25
N GLU A 202 -27.78 3.88 10.34
CA GLU A 202 -27.44 2.48 10.69
C GLU A 202 -26.10 2.37 11.42
N ALA A 203 -25.09 3.14 10.99
CA ALA A 203 -23.75 3.12 11.57
C ALA A 203 -23.64 3.90 12.90
N HIS A 204 -24.61 4.74 13.24
CA HIS A 204 -24.50 5.63 14.40
C HIS A 204 -24.77 4.87 15.72
N PRO A 205 -23.94 5.03 16.77
CA PRO A 205 -24.14 4.34 18.05
C PRO A 205 -25.50 4.64 18.70
N ASP A 206 -25.98 5.88 18.61
CA ASP A 206 -27.30 6.30 19.12
C ASP A 206 -28.49 5.58 18.45
N HIS A 207 -28.25 4.83 17.38
CA HIS A 207 -29.26 4.07 16.64
C HIS A 207 -28.96 2.57 16.60
N GLY A 208 -28.08 2.07 17.47
CA GLY A 208 -27.77 0.64 17.60
C GLY A 208 -26.55 0.17 16.80
N GLY A 209 -25.76 1.09 16.24
CA GLY A 209 -24.47 0.78 15.63
C GLY A 209 -23.42 0.36 16.68
N GLU A 210 -22.49 -0.51 16.29
CA GLU A 210 -21.42 -0.99 17.17
C GLU A 210 -20.41 0.14 17.45
N THR A 211 -20.28 0.53 18.73
CA THR A 211 -19.54 1.74 19.15
C THR A 211 -18.06 1.71 18.77
N ALA A 212 -17.46 0.52 18.70
CA ALA A 212 -16.04 0.35 18.35
C ALA A 212 -15.73 0.71 16.90
N ASP A 213 -16.69 0.46 15.97
CA ASP A 213 -16.47 0.58 14.52
C ASP A 213 -17.24 1.75 13.88
N ALA A 214 -18.14 2.38 14.63
CA ALA A 214 -19.01 3.46 14.14
C ALA A 214 -18.23 4.64 13.52
N GLY A 215 -17.12 5.06 14.14
CA GLY A 215 -16.30 6.17 13.62
C GLY A 215 -15.76 5.88 12.22
N ALA A 216 -15.14 4.71 12.05
CA ALA A 216 -14.59 4.28 10.76
C ALA A 216 -15.70 4.04 9.72
N ALA A 217 -16.88 3.56 10.13
CA ALA A 217 -18.01 3.40 9.22
C ALA A 217 -18.54 4.77 8.72
N ILE A 218 -18.69 5.75 9.60
CA ILE A 218 -19.15 7.10 9.27
C ILE A 218 -18.19 7.79 8.29
N GLU A 219 -16.89 7.68 8.53
CA GLU A 219 -15.85 8.26 7.66
C GLU A 219 -15.93 7.67 6.24
N ARG A 220 -16.03 6.34 6.12
CA ARG A 220 -16.18 5.63 4.84
C ARG A 220 -17.43 6.03 4.07
N LEU A 221 -18.56 6.19 4.76
CA LEU A 221 -19.80 6.69 4.16
C LEU A 221 -19.65 8.12 3.65
N GLY A 222 -18.89 8.96 4.36
CA GLY A 222 -18.56 10.32 3.95
C GLY A 222 -17.76 10.35 2.64
N GLU A 223 -16.80 9.44 2.53
CA GLU A 223 -15.93 9.31 1.34
C GLU A 223 -16.69 8.77 0.13
N ALA A 224 -17.51 7.72 0.27
CA ALA A 224 -18.35 7.21 -0.81
C ALA A 224 -19.33 8.28 -1.34
N ARG A 225 -19.91 9.09 -0.43
CA ARG A 225 -20.74 10.23 -0.82
C ARG A 225 -19.93 11.24 -1.65
N ARG A 226 -18.71 11.58 -1.24
CA ARG A 226 -17.84 12.54 -1.95
C ARG A 226 -17.57 12.08 -3.38
N ILE A 227 -17.12 10.85 -3.55
CA ILE A 227 -16.77 10.26 -4.86
C ILE A 227 -17.96 10.30 -5.83
N LEU A 228 -19.15 9.86 -5.41
CA LEU A 228 -20.32 9.86 -6.31
C LEU A 228 -20.82 11.27 -6.63
N LEU A 229 -20.67 12.24 -5.72
CA LEU A 229 -21.10 13.61 -6.00
C LEU A 229 -20.15 14.34 -6.94
N GLU A 230 -18.83 14.12 -6.83
CA GLU A 230 -17.84 14.72 -7.74
C GLU A 230 -18.08 14.28 -9.19
N GLN A 231 -18.47 13.03 -9.41
CA GLN A 231 -18.75 12.47 -10.76
C GLN A 231 -20.07 12.94 -11.38
N LEU A 232 -20.92 13.66 -10.64
CA LEU A 232 -22.15 14.26 -11.17
C LEU A 232 -21.96 15.69 -11.67
N THR A 233 -20.77 16.25 -11.45
CA THR A 233 -20.35 17.59 -11.88
C THR A 233 -19.61 17.50 -13.21
#